data_AF-A0A7T8KDI2-F1
#
_entry.id   AF-A0A7T8KDI2-F1
#
_cell.length_a   1.000
_cell.length_b   1.000
_cell.length_c   1.000
_cell.angle_alpha   90.00
_cell.angle_beta   90.00
_cell.angle_gamma   90.00
#
_symmetry.space_group_name_H-M   'P 1'
#
loop_
_entity.id
_entity.type
_entity.pdbx_description
1 polymer ?
#
loop_
_entity_poly.entity_id
_entity_poly.type
_entity_poly.pdbx_seq_one_letter_code
_entity_poly.pdbx_strand_id
1 'polypeptide(L)'
;GEVEVWIKQAELAGTLLGIEDLSVVIPMFMDGKAFSVYDQLGEEEKRDHHRIFDSLRNAFSLGPFAAFEELTRKKWNPGESIEVFLAERKKLISLMGVKDCPKL
;
A
#
# COMPACT_ATOMS: atom_id res chain seq x y z
N GLY A 1 3.01 6.61 2.17
CA GLY A 1 1.61 7.05 2.31
C GLY A 1 1.12 6.71 3.70
N GLU A 2 -0.01 7.27 4.12
CA GLU A 2 -0.59 7.06 5.46
C GLU A 2 -0.84 5.57 5.77
N VAL A 3 -1.15 4.74 4.76
CA VAL A 3 -1.27 3.27 4.93
C VAL A 3 -0.03 2.61 5.51
N GLU A 4 1.15 2.94 5.01
CA GLU A 4 2.39 2.33 5.53
C GLU A 4 2.72 2.80 6.95
N VAL A 5 2.18 3.94 7.38
CA VAL A 5 2.32 4.40 8.77
C VAL A 5 1.43 3.54 9.67
N TRP A 6 0.17 3.32 9.32
CA TRP A 6 -0.75 2.49 10.11
C TRP A 6 -0.29 1.04 10.20
N ILE A 7 0.21 0.47 9.10
CA ILE A 7 0.78 -0.89 9.08
C ILE A 7 1.94 -0.99 10.06
N LYS A 8 2.89 -0.05 10.02
CA LYS A 8 4.03 -0.03 10.96
C LYS A 8 3.60 0.15 12.41
N GLN A 9 2.56 0.94 12.68
CA GLN A 9 2.02 1.11 14.03
C GLN A 9 1.43 -0.21 14.55
N ALA A 10 0.71 -0.96 13.72
CA ALA A 10 0.19 -2.28 14.08
C ALA A 10 1.31 -3.30 14.34
N GLU A 11 2.33 -3.37 13.46
CA GLU A 11 3.51 -4.25 13.64
C GLU A 11 4.30 -3.90 14.92
N LEU A 12 4.48 -2.61 15.19
CA LEU A 12 5.14 -2.13 16.41
C LEU A 12 4.33 -2.51 17.65
N ALA A 13 3.01 -2.34 17.62
CA ALA A 13 2.14 -2.75 18.73
C ALA A 13 2.19 -4.26 18.98
N GLY A 14 2.21 -5.07 17.91
CA GLY A 14 2.41 -6.51 18.02
C GLY A 14 3.71 -6.88 18.73
N THR A 15 4.80 -6.21 18.35
CA THR A 15 6.12 -6.42 18.95
C THR A 15 6.15 -6.00 20.43
N LEU A 16 5.60 -4.83 20.76
CA LEU A 16 5.65 -4.27 22.12
C LEU A 16 4.72 -4.99 23.10
N LEU A 17 3.57 -5.48 22.63
CA LEU A 17 2.53 -6.07 23.45
C LEU A 17 2.51 -7.61 23.39
N GLY A 18 3.35 -8.23 22.57
CA GLY A 18 3.40 -9.68 22.39
C GLY A 18 2.14 -10.23 21.69
N ILE A 19 1.54 -9.45 20.80
CA ILE A 19 0.33 -9.83 20.08
C ILE A 19 0.75 -10.51 18.77
N GLU A 20 0.48 -11.82 18.68
CA GLU A 20 0.81 -12.63 17.50
C GLU A 20 -0.18 -12.39 16.35
N ASP A 21 -1.46 -12.23 16.68
CA ASP A 21 -2.50 -11.95 15.70
C ASP A 21 -2.71 -10.45 15.54
N LEU A 22 -2.09 -9.87 14.51
CA LEU A 22 -2.24 -8.45 14.22
C LEU A 22 -3.66 -8.07 13.79
N SER A 23 -4.48 -9.02 13.31
CA SER A 23 -5.81 -8.73 12.77
C SER A 23 -6.73 -8.04 13.80
N VAL A 24 -6.54 -8.34 15.09
CA VAL A 24 -7.34 -7.78 16.18
C VAL A 24 -6.93 -6.37 16.61
N VAL A 25 -5.71 -5.92 16.30
CA VAL A 25 -5.20 -4.60 16.70
C VAL A 25 -5.17 -3.59 15.57
N ILE A 26 -5.09 -4.07 14.33
CA ILE A 26 -5.02 -3.24 13.13
C ILE A 26 -6.10 -2.14 13.07
N PRO A 27 -7.38 -2.40 13.40
CA PRO A 27 -8.43 -1.37 13.36
C PRO A 27 -8.20 -0.19 14.31
N MET A 28 -7.40 -0.35 15.37
CA MET A 28 -7.15 0.70 16.37
C MET A 28 -6.24 1.82 15.86
N PHE A 29 -5.48 1.58 14.80
CA PHE A 29 -4.50 2.54 14.26
C PHE A 29 -5.01 3.28 13.02
N MET A 30 -6.18 2.90 12.51
CA MET A 30 -6.76 3.48 11.30
C MET A 30 -7.49 4.78 11.58
N ASP A 31 -7.38 5.74 10.66
CA ASP A 31 -8.25 6.91 10.64
C ASP A 31 -9.61 6.60 9.98
N GLY A 32 -10.54 7.56 10.00
CA GLY A 32 -11.91 7.33 9.55
C GLY A 32 -12.05 6.81 8.11
N LYS A 33 -11.14 7.19 7.19
CA LYS A 33 -11.19 6.68 5.80
C LYS A 33 -10.65 5.25 5.74
N ALA A 34 -9.58 4.97 6.45
CA ALA A 34 -8.98 3.63 6.49
C ALA A 34 -9.90 2.63 7.21
N PHE A 35 -10.50 3.05 8.31
CA PHE A 35 -11.48 2.24 9.03
C PHE A 35 -12.69 1.92 8.15
N SER A 36 -13.13 2.85 7.30
CA SER A 36 -14.22 2.59 6.35
C SER A 36 -13.88 1.48 5.34
N VAL A 37 -12.62 1.39 4.90
CA VAL A 37 -12.15 0.29 4.04
C VAL A 37 -12.16 -1.03 4.82
N TYR A 38 -11.65 -1.03 6.05
CA TYR A 38 -11.67 -2.21 6.92
C TYR A 38 -13.10 -2.70 7.20
N ASP A 39 -14.04 -1.80 7.48
CA ASP A 39 -15.43 -2.13 7.80
C ASP A 39 -16.13 -2.88 6.65
N GLN A 40 -15.81 -2.51 5.41
CA GLN A 40 -16.32 -3.13 4.18
C GLN A 40 -15.73 -4.52 3.88
N LEU A 41 -14.66 -4.92 4.55
CA LEU A 41 -14.08 -6.26 4.37
C LEU A 41 -15.01 -7.35 4.91
N GLY A 42 -14.99 -8.51 4.24
CA GLY A 42 -15.70 -9.69 4.73
C GLY A 42 -15.07 -10.24 6.01
N GLU A 43 -15.85 -10.96 6.82
CA GLU A 43 -15.37 -11.55 8.08
C GLU A 43 -14.17 -12.49 7.88
N GLU A 44 -14.10 -13.21 6.77
CA GLU A 44 -12.96 -14.08 6.43
C GLU A 44 -11.70 -13.29 6.05
N GLU A 45 -11.84 -12.08 5.50
CA GLU A 45 -10.70 -11.21 5.20
C GLU A 45 -10.19 -10.53 6.47
N LYS A 46 -11.09 -10.17 7.40
CA LYS A 46 -10.75 -9.58 8.68
C LYS A 46 -9.98 -10.50 9.62
N ARG A 47 -9.96 -11.82 9.37
CA ARG A 47 -9.19 -12.80 10.16
C ARG A 47 -7.72 -12.93 9.75
N ASP A 48 -7.34 -12.33 8.63
CA ASP A 48 -5.99 -12.41 8.11
C ASP A 48 -5.41 -11.01 7.93
N HIS A 49 -4.43 -10.68 8.78
CA HIS A 49 -3.78 -9.38 8.74
C HIS A 49 -3.13 -9.07 7.39
N HIS A 50 -2.64 -10.08 6.66
CA HIS A 50 -2.08 -9.88 5.32
C HIS A 50 -3.16 -9.40 4.34
N ARG A 51 -4.37 -9.97 4.40
CA ARG A 51 -5.50 -9.55 3.57
C ARG A 51 -5.96 -8.14 3.89
N ILE A 52 -6.00 -7.78 5.18
CA ILE A 52 -6.32 -6.42 5.60
C ILE A 52 -5.28 -5.44 5.02
N PHE A 53 -3.99 -5.74 5.14
CA PHE A 53 -2.92 -4.90 4.60
C PHE A 53 -2.98 -4.73 3.09
N ASP A 54 -3.24 -5.82 2.36
CA ASP A 54 -3.37 -5.77 0.90
C ASP A 54 -4.57 -4.94 0.45
N SER A 55 -5.72 -5.11 1.11
CA SER A 55 -6.92 -4.31 0.84
C SER A 55 -6.71 -2.83 1.11
N LEU A 56 -6.05 -2.47 2.22
CA LEU A 56 -5.69 -1.08 2.53
C LEU A 56 -4.71 -0.52 1.49
N ARG A 57 -3.64 -1.25 1.16
CA ARG A 57 -2.68 -0.82 0.13
C ARG A 57 -3.36 -0.60 -1.21
N ASN A 58 -4.31 -1.44 -1.58
CA ASN A 58 -5.08 -1.30 -2.81
C ASN A 58 -6.01 -0.09 -2.78
N ALA A 59 -6.81 0.07 -1.70
CA ALA A 59 -7.78 1.16 -1.57
C ALA A 59 -7.13 2.56 -1.56
N PHE A 60 -5.93 2.68 -0.99
CA PHE A 60 -5.16 3.93 -0.94
C PHE A 60 -4.05 4.00 -1.99
N SER A 61 -4.04 3.06 -2.94
CA SER A 61 -3.13 3.14 -4.08
C SER A 61 -3.49 4.35 -4.95
N LEU A 62 -2.52 4.86 -5.70
CA LEU A 62 -2.80 5.86 -6.73
C LEU A 62 -3.76 5.22 -7.76
N GLY A 63 -4.91 5.84 -7.97
CA GLY A 63 -5.79 5.44 -9.06
C GLY A 63 -5.09 5.54 -10.42
N PRO A 64 -5.55 4.81 -11.45
CA PRO A 64 -4.87 4.73 -12.75
C PRO A 64 -4.51 6.09 -13.37
N PHE A 65 -5.41 7.06 -13.29
CA PHE A 65 -5.17 8.40 -13.82
C PHE A 65 -4.09 9.16 -13.03
N ALA A 66 -4.15 9.13 -11.70
CA ALA A 66 -3.14 9.77 -10.87
C ALA A 66 -1.76 9.10 -11.02
N ALA A 67 -1.73 7.77 -11.22
CA ALA A 67 -0.51 7.05 -11.53
C ALA A 67 0.09 7.46 -12.89
N PHE A 68 -0.75 7.73 -13.90
CA PHE A 68 -0.32 8.29 -15.19
C PHE A 68 0.26 9.70 -15.05
N GLU A 69 -0.41 10.57 -14.30
CA GLU A 69 0.09 11.93 -14.01
C GLU A 69 1.44 11.88 -13.29
N GLU A 70 1.60 10.99 -12.30
CA GLU A 70 2.89 10.81 -11.62
C GLU A 70 3.97 10.31 -12.58
N LEU A 71 3.65 9.32 -13.42
CA LEU A 71 4.59 8.74 -14.38
C LEU A 71 5.10 9.77 -15.39
N THR A 72 4.23 10.68 -15.83
CA THR A 72 4.58 11.74 -16.79
C THR A 72 5.32 12.90 -16.14
N ARG A 73 5.01 13.21 -14.87
CA ARG A 73 5.66 14.28 -14.11
C ARG A 73 7.06 13.88 -13.65
N LYS A 74 7.25 12.62 -13.24
CA LYS A 74 8.50 12.16 -12.64
C LYS A 74 9.63 12.10 -13.66
N LYS A 75 10.72 12.80 -13.35
CA LYS A 75 11.98 12.77 -14.10
C LYS A 75 13.06 12.09 -13.26
N TRP A 76 14.06 11.54 -13.93
CA TRP A 76 15.24 11.00 -13.27
C TRP A 76 16.01 12.15 -12.59
N ASN A 77 16.31 11.99 -11.30
CA ASN A 77 17.11 12.94 -10.54
C ASN A 77 18.63 12.67 -10.64
N PRO A 78 19.47 13.72 -10.61
CA PRO A 78 20.92 13.55 -10.53
C PRO A 78 21.32 12.72 -9.29
N GLY A 79 22.05 11.62 -9.51
CA GLY A 79 22.52 10.74 -8.43
C GLY A 79 21.54 9.62 -8.03
N GLU A 80 20.35 9.56 -8.62
CA GLU A 80 19.43 8.42 -8.46
C GLU A 80 19.92 7.21 -9.27
N SER A 81 19.84 6.01 -8.68
CA SER A 81 20.18 4.76 -9.35
C SER A 81 19.14 4.43 -10.44
N ILE A 82 19.62 3.87 -11.56
CA ILE A 82 18.78 3.45 -12.69
C ILE A 82 17.76 2.41 -12.24
N GLU A 83 18.17 1.47 -11.40
CA GLU A 83 17.34 0.38 -10.90
C GLU A 83 16.18 0.90 -10.06
N VAL A 84 16.45 1.90 -9.20
CA VAL A 84 15.43 2.57 -8.38
C VAL A 84 14.44 3.31 -9.27
N PHE A 85 14.94 4.08 -10.23
CA PHE A 85 14.10 4.83 -11.17
C PHE A 85 13.21 3.88 -12.00
N LEU A 86 13.75 2.78 -12.52
CA LEU A 86 13.00 1.77 -13.28
C LEU A 86 11.99 1.02 -12.41
N ALA A 87 12.34 0.66 -11.17
CA ALA A 87 11.43 0.00 -10.25
C ALA A 87 10.20 0.87 -9.96
N GLU A 88 10.43 2.16 -9.73
CA GLU A 88 9.35 3.10 -9.46
C GLU A 88 8.46 3.34 -10.70
N ARG A 89 9.05 3.47 -11.90
CA ARG A 89 8.27 3.54 -13.14
C ARG A 89 7.42 2.30 -13.37
N LYS A 90 7.97 1.10 -13.16
CA LYS A 90 7.22 -0.16 -13.26
C LYS A 90 6.06 -0.21 -12.27
N LYS A 91 6.27 0.27 -11.04
CA LYS A 91 5.21 0.39 -10.04
C LYS A 91 4.07 1.28 -10.52
N LEU A 92 4.37 2.48 -11.03
CA LEU A 92 3.36 3.40 -11.57
C LEU A 92 2.61 2.80 -12.76
N ILE A 93 3.31 2.07 -13.64
CA ILE A 93 2.71 1.36 -14.78
C ILE A 93 1.77 0.24 -14.32
N SER A 94 2.17 -0.53 -13.30
CA SER A 94 1.35 -1.59 -12.72
C SER A 94 0.06 -1.04 -12.09
N LEU A 95 0.12 0.12 -11.43
CA LEU A 95 -1.04 0.81 -10.86
C LEU A 95 -2.06 1.27 -11.92
N MET A 96 -1.63 1.42 -13.17
CA MET A 96 -2.54 1.69 -14.30
C MET A 96 -3.21 0.42 -14.86
N GLY A 97 -2.93 -0.76 -14.30
CA GLY A 97 -3.46 -2.04 -14.77
C GLY A 97 -2.66 -2.67 -15.92
N VAL A 98 -1.51 -2.11 -16.28
CA VAL A 98 -0.63 -2.67 -17.32
C VAL A 98 0.24 -3.76 -16.69
N LYS A 99 -0.17 -5.02 -16.84
CA LYS A 99 0.52 -6.18 -16.24
C LYS A 99 1.78 -6.61 -16.99
N ASP A 100 1.84 -6.32 -18.30
CA ASP A 100 2.99 -6.60 -19.16
C ASP A 100 3.48 -5.29 -19.79
N CYS A 101 4.49 -4.68 -19.17
CA CYS A 101 5.16 -3.55 -19.79
C CYS A 101 6.04 -4.10 -20.94
N PRO A 102 5.89 -3.63 -22.19
CA PRO A 102 6.90 -3.90 -23.22
C PRO A 102 8.24 -3.39 -22.70
N LYS A 103 9.33 -4.12 -23.01
CA LYS A 103 10.68 -3.79 -22.56
C LYS A 103 10.97 -2.31 -22.87
N LEU A 104 11.17 -1.52 -21.81
CA LEU A 104 11.71 -0.15 -21.89
C LEU A 104 13.16 -0.19 -22.35
#